data_AF-A0AAW1N8D6-F1
#
_entry.id   AF-A0AAW1N8D6-F1
#
_cell.length_a   1.000
_cell.length_b   1.000
_cell.length_c   1.000
_cell.angle_alpha   90.00
_cell.angle_beta   90.00
_cell.angle_gamma   90.00
#
_symmetry.space_group_name_H-M   'P 1'
#
loop_
_entity.id
_entity.type
_entity.pdbx_description
1 polymer ?
#
loop_
_entity_poly.entity_id
_entity_poly.type
_entity_poly.pdbx_seq_one_letter_code
_entity_poly.pdbx_strand_id
1 'polypeptide(L)'
;MLSREDALAILADAKLSRHQYEVIRKKAPEKFPKKAPEKFPSYKVLQVGKQECYPKSDCIKVTSTSAEVSLQALLNHTMNRFISVQQRVVNELNNAELDKLCLYTKWGFDGSSGHSAYKQAFHGIKNKPIVKKKVAVPSSSSSSEEEWSYSDSSLEDLDLDTQESENDTVAPLAWEVLAIT
;
A
#
# COMPACT_ATOMS: atom_id res chain seq x y z
N MET A 1 -9.09 22.97 15.66
CA MET A 1 -7.90 22.95 14.80
C MET A 1 -8.05 21.74 13.92
N LEU A 2 -7.67 21.79 12.64
CA LEU A 2 -7.70 20.60 11.81
C LEU A 2 -6.92 19.48 12.50
N SER A 3 -7.52 18.29 12.59
CA SER A 3 -6.87 17.15 13.23
C SER A 3 -5.59 16.80 12.48
N ARG A 4 -4.68 16.10 13.16
CA ARG A 4 -3.43 15.67 12.54
C ARG A 4 -3.70 14.72 11.37
N GLU A 5 -4.69 13.86 11.52
CA GLU A 5 -5.12 12.84 10.57
C GLU A 5 -5.75 13.50 9.32
N ASP A 6 -6.67 14.46 9.51
CA ASP A 6 -7.28 15.19 8.40
C ASP A 6 -6.25 16.04 7.65
N ALA A 7 -5.32 16.67 8.37
CA ALA A 7 -4.25 17.45 7.76
C ALA A 7 -3.28 16.57 6.95
N LEU A 8 -3.04 15.32 7.39
CA LEU A 8 -2.25 14.34 6.64
C LEU A 8 -3.00 13.87 5.39
N ALA A 9 -4.30 13.63 5.49
CA ALA A 9 -5.15 13.27 4.34
C ALA A 9 -5.09 14.37 3.28
N ILE A 10 -5.31 15.64 3.66
CA ILE A 10 -5.19 16.78 2.72
C ILE A 10 -3.80 16.85 2.08
N LEU A 11 -2.72 16.65 2.85
CA LEU A 11 -1.36 16.68 2.32
C LEU A 11 -1.14 15.59 1.27
N ALA A 12 -1.68 14.39 1.49
CA ALA A 12 -1.57 13.26 0.57
C ALA A 12 -2.46 13.45 -0.68
N ASP A 13 -3.74 13.75 -0.48
CA ASP A 13 -4.74 13.87 -1.54
C ASP A 13 -4.42 15.01 -2.50
N ALA A 14 -4.02 16.16 -1.96
CA ALA A 14 -3.61 17.33 -2.75
C ALA A 14 -2.16 17.26 -3.23
N LYS A 15 -1.44 16.15 -2.97
CA LYS A 15 -0.04 15.91 -3.40
C LYS A 15 0.90 17.06 -3.01
N LEU A 16 0.71 17.61 -1.82
CA LEU A 16 1.46 18.78 -1.38
C LEU A 16 2.87 18.39 -0.93
N SER A 17 3.87 19.12 -1.43
CA SER A 17 5.18 19.12 -0.81
C SER A 17 5.13 19.76 0.59
N ARG A 18 6.13 19.45 1.43
CA ARG A 18 6.31 20.11 2.73
C ARG A 18 6.30 21.63 2.60
N HIS A 19 7.01 22.18 1.62
CA HIS A 19 7.10 23.62 1.41
C HIS A 19 5.74 24.23 1.08
N GLN A 20 4.99 23.65 0.14
CA GLN A 20 3.65 24.13 -0.23
C GLN A 20 2.71 24.09 0.98
N TYR A 21 2.71 23.01 1.76
CA TYR A 21 1.93 22.92 2.98
C TYR A 21 2.28 24.04 3.98
N GLU A 22 3.57 24.29 4.21
CA GLU A 22 4.03 25.35 5.11
C GLU A 22 3.64 26.75 4.61
N VAL A 23 3.66 26.98 3.29
CA VAL A 23 3.17 28.23 2.68
C VAL A 23 1.68 28.39 2.92
N ILE A 24 0.86 27.37 2.66
CA ILE A 24 -0.60 27.40 2.87
C ILE A 24 -0.90 27.70 4.35
N ARG A 25 -0.25 26.99 5.27
CA ARG A 25 -0.41 27.19 6.70
C ARG A 25 -0.12 28.63 7.15
N LYS A 26 0.90 29.28 6.56
CA LYS A 26 1.27 30.67 6.89
C LYS A 26 0.35 31.69 6.22
N LYS A 27 -0.04 31.46 4.96
CA LYS A 27 -0.75 32.43 4.12
C LYS A 27 -2.28 32.37 4.24
N ALA A 28 -2.85 31.23 4.60
CA ALA A 28 -4.31 31.10 4.74
C ALA A 28 -4.90 31.98 5.85
N PRO A 29 -4.29 32.08 7.07
CA PRO A 29 -4.79 32.99 8.11
C PRO A 29 -4.66 34.47 7.74
N GLU A 30 -3.63 34.84 6.96
CA GLU A 30 -3.40 36.21 6.48
C GLU A 30 -4.49 36.65 5.50
N LYS A 31 -4.85 35.79 4.53
CA LYS A 31 -5.82 36.13 3.47
C LYS A 31 -7.28 35.93 3.86
N PHE A 32 -7.58 35.01 4.77
CA PHE A 32 -8.95 34.64 5.12
C PHE A 32 -9.19 34.63 6.63
N PRO A 33 -9.02 35.75 7.36
CA PRO A 33 -9.00 35.76 8.83
C PRO A 33 -10.32 35.31 9.48
N LYS A 34 -11.48 35.47 8.81
CA LYS A 34 -12.81 35.08 9.31
C LYS A 34 -13.31 33.73 8.78
N LYS A 35 -12.65 33.19 7.74
CA LYS A 35 -13.04 31.94 7.06
C LYS A 35 -11.98 30.85 7.14
N ALA A 36 -10.75 31.17 7.56
CA ALA A 36 -9.71 30.20 7.81
C ALA A 36 -10.19 29.34 8.99
N PRO A 37 -10.70 28.13 8.72
CA PRO A 37 -11.06 27.25 9.80
C PRO A 37 -9.73 26.89 10.46
N GLU A 38 -9.65 27.09 11.77
CA GLU A 38 -8.95 26.13 12.62
C GLU A 38 -7.54 25.70 12.14
N LYS A 39 -6.62 26.67 12.08
CA LYS A 39 -5.13 26.56 11.98
C LYS A 39 -4.61 25.15 11.66
N PHE A 40 -4.19 24.94 10.41
CA PHE A 40 -3.38 23.81 9.97
C PHE A 40 -2.27 23.49 10.99
N PRO A 41 -2.15 22.23 11.45
CA PRO A 41 -1.10 21.84 12.38
C PRO A 41 0.28 22.04 11.76
N SER A 42 1.30 22.21 12.59
CA SER A 42 2.67 22.32 12.09
C SER A 42 3.11 21.05 11.39
N TYR A 43 4.07 21.17 10.46
CA TYR A 43 4.62 20.00 9.78
C TYR A 43 5.27 18.99 10.76
N LYS A 44 5.77 19.46 11.91
CA LYS A 44 6.31 18.59 12.96
C LYS A 44 5.23 17.65 13.52
N VAL A 45 3.99 18.13 13.68
CA VAL A 45 2.86 17.31 14.13
C VAL A 45 2.46 16.28 13.07
N LEU A 46 2.42 16.68 11.80
CA LEU A 46 2.20 15.77 10.67
C LEU A 46 3.29 14.69 10.60
N GLN A 47 4.54 15.04 10.87
CA GLN A 47 5.65 14.10 10.86
C GLN A 47 5.46 12.99 11.89
N VAL A 48 4.96 13.31 13.09
CA VAL A 48 4.60 12.30 14.09
C VAL A 48 3.52 11.36 13.55
N GLY A 49 2.46 11.89 12.95
CA GLY A 49 1.40 11.05 12.37
C GLY A 49 1.88 10.19 11.19
N LYS A 50 2.84 10.67 10.38
CA LYS A 50 3.51 9.82 9.37
C LYS A 50 4.26 8.66 10.00
N GLN A 51 4.99 8.92 11.09
CA GLN A 51 5.73 7.87 11.79
C GLN A 51 4.80 6.80 12.37
N GLU A 52 3.66 7.18 12.92
CA GLU A 52 2.63 6.25 13.39
C GLU A 52 2.02 5.39 12.26
N CYS A 53 2.13 5.84 11.00
CA CYS A 53 1.68 5.06 9.85
C CYS A 53 2.71 4.06 9.33
N TYR A 54 3.97 4.12 9.79
CA TYR A 54 4.99 3.15 9.37
C TYR A 54 5.05 1.95 10.33
N PRO A 55 5.29 0.74 9.80
CA PRO A 55 5.71 -0.38 10.65
C PRO A 55 6.95 -0.02 11.47
N LYS A 56 7.19 -0.76 12.56
CA LYS A 56 8.37 -0.57 13.39
C LYS A 56 9.65 -0.63 12.55
N SER A 57 10.62 0.23 12.87
CA SER A 57 11.83 0.43 12.06
C SER A 57 12.74 -0.80 11.99
N ASP A 58 12.69 -1.65 13.01
CA ASP A 58 13.40 -2.95 13.05
C ASP A 58 12.90 -3.96 12.02
N CYS A 59 11.65 -3.81 11.58
CA CYS A 59 11.01 -4.67 10.59
C CYS A 59 11.21 -4.21 9.14
N ILE A 60 11.82 -3.02 8.94
CA ILE A 60 12.05 -2.40 7.64
C ILE A 60 13.54 -2.50 7.30
N LYS A 61 13.86 -3.10 6.17
CA LYS A 61 15.23 -3.17 5.65
C LYS A 61 15.31 -2.41 4.34
N VAL A 62 16.19 -1.42 4.29
CA VAL A 62 16.44 -0.62 3.08
C VAL A 62 17.91 -0.74 2.72
N THR A 63 18.16 -1.16 1.49
CA THR A 63 19.50 -1.20 0.89
C THR A 63 19.56 -0.20 -0.27
N SER A 64 20.70 -0.11 -0.95
CA SER A 64 20.83 0.72 -2.14
C SER A 64 19.96 0.23 -3.31
N THR A 65 19.56 -1.04 -3.32
CA THR A 65 18.86 -1.68 -4.46
C THR A 65 17.50 -2.25 -4.12
N SER A 66 17.15 -2.36 -2.83
CA SER A 66 15.91 -2.97 -2.38
C SER A 66 15.36 -2.29 -1.13
N ALA A 67 14.05 -2.42 -0.94
CA ALA A 67 13.40 -2.14 0.32
C ALA A 67 12.42 -3.28 0.60
N GLU A 68 12.50 -3.87 1.78
CA GLU A 68 11.65 -4.97 2.20
C GLU A 68 11.14 -4.76 3.62
N VAL A 69 9.97 -5.33 3.90
CA VAL A 69 9.35 -5.34 5.23
C VAL A 69 8.86 -6.76 5.51
N SER A 70 8.95 -7.20 6.76
CA SER A 70 8.36 -8.47 7.18
C SER A 70 6.85 -8.47 6.89
N LEU A 71 6.35 -9.52 6.21
CA LEU A 71 4.93 -9.64 5.88
C LEU A 71 4.07 -9.65 7.15
N GLN A 72 4.48 -10.41 8.17
CA GLN A 72 3.76 -10.44 9.46
C GLN A 72 3.73 -9.07 10.12
N ALA A 73 4.86 -8.35 10.11
CA ALA A 73 4.92 -7.00 10.68
C ALA A 73 3.99 -6.04 9.93
N LEU A 74 3.91 -6.14 8.61
CA LEU A 74 3.01 -5.35 7.77
C LEU A 74 1.53 -5.66 8.06
N LEU A 75 1.17 -6.94 8.19
CA LEU A 75 -0.20 -7.37 8.49
C LEU A 75 -0.63 -6.94 9.90
N ASN A 76 0.23 -7.17 10.91
CA ASN A 76 -0.02 -6.74 12.28
C ASN A 76 -0.21 -5.21 12.36
N HIS A 77 0.66 -4.46 11.68
CA HIS A 77 0.55 -2.99 11.64
C HIS A 77 -0.74 -2.52 10.97
N THR A 78 -1.11 -3.15 9.85
CA THR A 78 -2.37 -2.88 9.16
C THR A 78 -3.58 -3.16 10.06
N MET A 79 -3.59 -4.30 10.76
CA MET A 79 -4.67 -4.65 11.69
C MET A 79 -4.76 -3.72 12.89
N ASN A 80 -3.64 -3.36 13.50
CA ASN A 80 -3.63 -2.40 14.60
C ASN A 80 -4.25 -1.06 14.20
N ARG A 81 -3.92 -0.56 13.00
CA ARG A 81 -4.53 0.65 12.46
C ARG A 81 -6.01 0.47 12.14
N PHE A 82 -6.39 -0.66 11.56
CA PHE A 82 -7.78 -0.97 11.25
C PHE A 82 -8.65 -1.01 12.51
N ILE A 83 -8.22 -1.74 13.55
CA ILE A 83 -8.89 -1.82 14.85
C ILE A 83 -8.99 -0.42 15.49
N SER A 84 -7.93 0.38 15.42
CA SER A 84 -7.94 1.74 15.98
C SER A 84 -9.02 2.62 15.34
N VAL A 85 -9.23 2.49 14.02
CA VAL A 85 -10.27 3.24 13.30
C VAL A 85 -11.66 2.67 13.60
N GLN A 86 -11.79 1.36 13.69
CA GLN A 86 -13.05 0.65 13.94
C GLN A 86 -13.33 0.39 15.42
N GLN A 87 -12.66 1.13 16.32
CA GLN A 87 -12.64 0.82 17.75
C GLN A 87 -14.05 0.75 18.36
N ARG A 88 -15.00 1.56 17.87
CA ARG A 88 -16.40 1.51 18.31
C ARG A 88 -17.03 0.15 18.02
N VAL A 89 -16.92 -0.35 16.79
CA VAL A 89 -17.47 -1.64 16.36
C VAL A 89 -16.77 -2.78 17.10
N VAL A 90 -15.44 -2.72 17.21
CA VAL A 90 -14.65 -3.76 17.89
C VAL A 90 -15.02 -3.87 19.37
N ASN A 91 -15.29 -2.74 20.04
CA ASN A 91 -15.68 -2.71 21.45
C ASN A 91 -17.11 -3.25 21.70
N GLU A 92 -17.94 -3.36 20.67
CA GLU A 92 -19.30 -3.93 20.78
C GLU A 92 -19.31 -5.46 20.69
N LEU A 93 -18.21 -6.07 20.20
CA LEU A 93 -18.06 -7.51 20.08
C LEU A 93 -17.75 -8.17 21.42
N ASN A 94 -18.31 -9.34 21.67
CA ASN A 94 -17.95 -10.18 22.81
C ASN A 94 -16.72 -11.07 22.51
N ASN A 95 -16.15 -11.69 23.54
CA ASN A 95 -14.94 -12.52 23.38
C ASN A 95 -15.10 -13.65 22.34
N ALA A 96 -16.26 -14.30 22.29
CA ALA A 96 -16.50 -15.40 21.34
C ALA A 96 -16.65 -14.90 19.89
N GLU A 97 -16.95 -13.62 19.68
CA GLU A 97 -16.96 -12.98 18.36
C GLU A 97 -15.56 -12.49 17.97
N LEU A 98 -14.81 -11.94 18.93
CA LEU A 98 -13.42 -11.54 18.74
C LEU A 98 -12.54 -12.73 18.32
N ASP A 99 -12.73 -13.89 18.94
CA ASP A 99 -11.99 -15.13 18.62
C ASP A 99 -12.28 -15.65 17.20
N LYS A 100 -13.36 -15.17 16.55
CA LYS A 100 -13.74 -15.54 15.18
C LYS A 100 -13.29 -14.53 14.12
N LEU A 101 -12.63 -13.44 14.52
CA LEU A 101 -12.19 -12.43 13.57
C LEU A 101 -11.05 -13.00 12.71
N CYS A 102 -11.33 -13.14 11.41
CA CYS A 102 -10.34 -13.55 10.43
C CYS A 102 -10.03 -12.40 9.47
N LEU A 103 -8.74 -12.14 9.28
CA LEU A 103 -8.28 -11.23 8.24
C LEU A 103 -8.06 -12.01 6.94
N TYR A 104 -8.91 -11.77 5.96
CA TYR A 104 -8.67 -12.20 4.59
C TYR A 104 -7.85 -11.14 3.84
N THR A 105 -6.74 -11.57 3.24
CA THR A 105 -5.89 -10.68 2.44
C THR A 105 -5.59 -11.28 1.07
N LYS A 106 -5.43 -10.41 0.09
CA LYS A 106 -4.85 -10.75 -1.21
C LYS A 106 -3.46 -10.14 -1.30
N TRP A 107 -2.52 -10.90 -1.84
CA TRP A 107 -1.18 -10.40 -2.14
C TRP A 107 -0.75 -10.78 -3.56
N GLY A 108 0.17 -10.02 -4.10
CA GLY A 108 0.69 -10.24 -5.44
C GLY A 108 1.93 -9.39 -5.71
N PHE A 109 2.46 -9.54 -6.92
CA PHE A 109 3.64 -8.83 -7.35
C PHE A 109 3.55 -8.48 -8.83
N ASP A 110 4.05 -7.30 -9.18
CA ASP A 110 4.10 -6.84 -10.55
C ASP A 110 5.45 -6.16 -10.86
N GLY A 111 5.85 -6.23 -12.13
CA GLY A 111 7.06 -5.62 -12.67
C GLY A 111 6.70 -4.45 -13.58
N SER A 112 7.44 -3.34 -13.44
CA SER A 112 7.24 -2.15 -14.29
C SER A 112 8.53 -1.76 -15.00
N SER A 113 8.42 -1.40 -16.27
CA SER A 113 9.51 -0.86 -17.11
C SER A 113 9.41 0.66 -17.27
N GLY A 114 10.40 1.30 -17.90
CA GLY A 114 10.35 2.74 -18.23
C GLY A 114 10.67 3.70 -17.07
N HIS A 115 11.28 3.21 -15.99
CA HIS A 115 11.70 4.06 -14.88
C HIS A 115 12.92 4.92 -15.23
N SER A 116 12.93 6.17 -14.77
CA SER A 116 14.05 7.08 -14.94
C SER A 116 15.34 6.54 -14.31
N ALA A 117 16.44 6.56 -15.07
CA ALA A 117 17.76 6.23 -14.55
C ALA A 117 18.32 7.40 -13.74
N TYR A 118 18.70 7.14 -12.50
CA TYR A 118 19.38 8.11 -11.65
C TYR A 118 20.90 7.91 -11.73
N LYS A 119 21.67 9.01 -11.79
CA LYS A 119 23.14 8.98 -11.89
C LYS A 119 23.83 8.65 -10.56
N GLN A 120 23.36 7.60 -9.89
CA GLN A 120 23.92 7.12 -8.64
C GLN A 120 24.85 5.94 -8.90
N ALA A 121 26.05 5.99 -8.33
CA ALA A 121 27.00 4.89 -8.43
C ALA A 121 26.53 3.72 -7.55
N PHE A 122 26.25 2.58 -8.17
CA PHE A 122 26.02 1.31 -7.46
C PHE A 122 27.25 0.42 -7.69
N HIS A 123 27.92 0.03 -6.62
CA HIS A 123 29.02 -0.94 -6.74
C HIS A 123 28.42 -2.30 -7.14
N GLY A 124 28.88 -2.87 -8.26
CA GLY A 124 28.64 -4.28 -8.61
C GLY A 124 27.45 -4.65 -9.50
N ILE A 125 26.80 -3.71 -10.21
CA ILE A 125 25.64 -4.02 -11.07
C ILE A 125 25.97 -3.79 -12.56
N LYS A 126 25.82 -4.84 -13.40
CA LYS A 126 26.02 -4.79 -14.87
C LYS A 126 24.72 -4.68 -15.69
N ASN A 127 23.54 -4.73 -15.07
CA ASN A 127 22.24 -4.79 -15.77
C ASN A 127 21.37 -3.56 -15.55
N LYS A 128 20.47 -3.28 -16.50
CA LYS A 128 19.47 -2.19 -16.43
C LYS A 128 18.50 -2.41 -15.24
N PRO A 129 18.11 -1.35 -14.52
CA PRO A 129 17.23 -1.49 -13.36
C PRO A 129 15.80 -1.86 -13.76
N ILE A 130 15.27 -2.94 -13.19
CA ILE A 130 13.85 -3.32 -13.22
C ILE A 130 13.29 -3.08 -11.83
N VAL A 131 12.17 -2.35 -11.72
CA VAL A 131 11.48 -2.14 -10.44
C VAL A 131 10.39 -3.18 -10.28
N LYS A 132 10.39 -3.79 -9.09
CA LYS A 132 9.67 -5.00 -8.75
C LYS A 132 8.95 -4.73 -7.43
N LYS A 133 7.60 -4.74 -7.41
CA LYS A 133 6.80 -4.31 -6.24
C LYS A 133 5.86 -5.41 -5.76
N LYS A 134 5.91 -5.72 -4.47
CA LYS A 134 4.98 -6.64 -3.78
C LYS A 134 3.97 -5.83 -2.98
N VAL A 135 2.68 -6.12 -3.14
CA VAL A 135 1.59 -5.40 -2.46
C VAL A 135 0.66 -6.41 -1.81
N ALA A 136 0.23 -6.12 -0.58
CA ALA A 136 -0.82 -6.84 0.13
C ALA A 136 -1.97 -5.88 0.42
N VAL A 137 -3.20 -6.32 0.20
CA VAL A 137 -4.42 -5.54 0.39
C VAL A 137 -5.42 -6.34 1.23
N PRO A 138 -5.95 -5.79 2.34
CA PRO A 138 -7.07 -6.39 3.06
C PRO A 138 -8.30 -6.42 2.16
N SER A 139 -8.99 -7.56 2.09
CA SER A 139 -10.25 -7.70 1.37
C SER A 139 -11.41 -7.74 2.35
N SER A 140 -12.44 -6.93 2.12
CA SER A 140 -13.76 -7.12 2.72
C SER A 140 -14.63 -7.90 1.73
N SER A 141 -14.88 -9.18 1.99
CA SER A 141 -15.90 -9.95 1.26
C SER A 141 -17.10 -10.17 2.18
N SER A 142 -18.22 -9.53 1.87
CA SER A 142 -19.54 -10.03 2.27
C SER A 142 -19.84 -11.26 1.42
N SER A 143 -20.17 -12.38 2.05
CA SER A 143 -20.48 -13.64 1.37
C SER A 143 -21.73 -13.48 0.49
N SER A 144 -21.55 -13.51 -0.82
CA SER A 144 -22.54 -13.99 -1.77
C SER A 144 -21.81 -14.85 -2.79
N GLU A 145 -22.12 -16.14 -2.78
CA GLU A 145 -21.64 -17.12 -3.75
C GLU A 145 -22.22 -16.77 -5.13
N GLU A 146 -21.39 -16.24 -6.03
CA GLU A 146 -21.72 -16.19 -7.45
C GLU A 146 -20.83 -17.19 -8.19
N GLU A 147 -21.49 -18.25 -8.66
CA GLU A 147 -20.99 -19.34 -9.45
C GLU A 147 -20.73 -18.85 -10.89
N TRP A 148 -19.45 -18.67 -11.26
CA TRP A 148 -19.10 -18.32 -12.64
C TRP A 148 -18.88 -19.60 -13.47
N SER A 149 -19.86 -19.93 -14.30
CA SER A 149 -19.77 -20.98 -15.30
C SER A 149 -18.86 -20.55 -16.46
N TYR A 150 -17.79 -21.31 -16.69
CA TYR A 150 -16.91 -21.16 -17.86
C TYR A 150 -17.61 -21.70 -19.11
N SER A 151 -17.84 -20.84 -20.11
CA SER A 151 -18.32 -21.25 -21.44
C SER A 151 -17.14 -21.21 -22.39
N ASP A 152 -16.72 -22.39 -22.84
CA ASP A 152 -15.76 -22.61 -23.92
C ASP A 152 -16.43 -22.27 -25.27
N SER A 153 -15.82 -21.38 -26.05
CA SER A 153 -16.20 -21.17 -27.44
C SER A 153 -14.97 -20.88 -28.29
N SER A 154 -14.57 -21.93 -29.00
CA SER A 154 -14.04 -21.92 -30.37
C SER A 154 -12.60 -21.46 -30.60
N LEU A 155 -11.78 -22.49 -30.78
CA LEU A 155 -10.63 -22.58 -31.68
C LEU A 155 -10.92 -22.10 -33.12
N GLU A 156 -9.82 -21.92 -33.87
CA GLU A 156 -9.64 -21.51 -35.29
C GLU A 156 -9.18 -20.04 -35.43
N ASP A 157 -8.08 -19.65 -36.08
CA ASP A 157 -6.98 -20.34 -36.77
C ASP A 157 -5.95 -19.27 -37.26
N LEU A 158 -4.67 -19.66 -37.46
CA LEU A 158 -3.61 -19.05 -38.32
C LEU A 158 -2.95 -17.73 -37.85
N ASP A 159 -1.62 -17.50 -37.90
CA ASP A 159 -0.52 -18.16 -38.61
C ASP A 159 0.86 -17.89 -37.94
N LEU A 160 1.79 -18.83 -38.14
CA LEU A 160 3.21 -18.84 -37.77
C LEU A 160 4.00 -17.64 -38.35
N ASP A 161 4.99 -17.11 -37.62
CA ASP A 161 6.40 -17.46 -37.85
C ASP A 161 7.42 -16.88 -36.84
N THR A 162 8.49 -17.66 -36.63
CA THR A 162 9.86 -17.27 -36.24
C THR A 162 10.27 -17.14 -34.75
N GLN A 163 10.82 -18.28 -34.31
CA GLN A 163 12.06 -18.52 -33.52
C GLN A 163 12.05 -18.58 -31.99
N GLU A 164 12.17 -19.84 -31.55
CA GLU A 164 12.56 -20.36 -30.25
C GLU A 164 13.90 -19.79 -29.75
N SER A 165 13.93 -19.41 -28.48
CA SER A 165 15.08 -19.71 -27.61
C SER A 165 14.53 -20.20 -26.27
N GLU A 166 14.82 -21.46 -25.97
CA GLU A 166 14.33 -22.25 -24.85
C GLU A 166 14.76 -21.75 -23.45
N ASN A 167 13.96 -22.19 -22.47
CA ASN A 167 14.22 -22.34 -21.05
C ASN A 167 14.12 -21.11 -20.15
N ASP A 168 12.88 -20.84 -19.71
CA ASP A 168 12.61 -20.60 -18.29
C ASP A 168 11.25 -21.20 -17.94
N THR A 169 11.27 -22.31 -17.20
CA THR A 169 10.10 -22.99 -16.65
C THR A 169 9.37 -22.04 -15.70
N VAL A 170 8.33 -21.35 -16.19
CA VAL A 170 7.43 -20.55 -15.36
C VAL A 170 6.58 -21.53 -14.55
N ALA A 171 6.95 -21.70 -13.28
CA ALA A 171 6.11 -22.40 -12.31
C ALA A 171 4.73 -21.72 -12.23
N PRO A 172 3.63 -22.48 -12.14
CA PRO A 172 2.28 -21.93 -12.16
C PRO A 172 2.03 -21.05 -10.93
N LEU A 173 1.26 -19.99 -11.15
CA LEU A 173 0.77 -19.06 -10.14
C LEU A 173 -0.03 -19.83 -9.07
N ALA A 174 0.61 -20.13 -7.94
CA ALA A 174 -0.08 -20.66 -6.76
C ALA A 174 -0.84 -19.52 -6.07
N TRP A 175 -2.17 -19.59 -6.08
CA TRP A 175 -3.05 -18.79 -5.24
C TRP A 175 -3.11 -19.45 -3.85
N GLU A 176 -2.13 -19.19 -2.98
CA GLU A 176 -2.26 -19.65 -1.60
C GLU A 176 -2.96 -18.58 -0.75
N VAL A 177 -4.17 -18.92 -0.29
CA VAL A 177 -4.87 -18.19 0.77
C VAL A 177 -4.21 -18.57 2.09
N LEU A 178 -3.39 -17.67 2.64
CA LEU A 178 -2.86 -17.85 3.99
C LEU A 178 -3.92 -17.39 5.00
N ALA A 179 -4.59 -18.35 5.65
CA ALA A 179 -5.31 -18.07 6.88
C ALA A 179 -4.27 -17.90 8.00
N ILE A 180 -4.13 -16.68 8.52
CA ILE A 180 -3.33 -16.44 9.72
C ILE A 180 -4.26 -16.66 10.91
N THR A 181 -4.15 -17.83 11.53
CA THR A 181 -4.75 -18.19 12.81
C THR A 181 -3.91 -17.69 13.97
#